data_AF-A0A0N5A148-F1
#
_entry.id   AF-A0A0N5A148-F1
#
_cell.length_a   1.000
_cell.length_b   1.000
_cell.length_c   1.000
_cell.angle_alpha   90.00
_cell.angle_beta   90.00
_cell.angle_gamma   90.00
#
_symmetry.space_group_name_H-M   'P 1'
#
loop_
_entity.id
_entity.type
_entity.pdbx_description
1 polymer ?
#
loop_
_entity_poly.entity_id
_entity_poly.type
_entity_poly.pdbx_seq_one_letter_code
_entity_poly.pdbx_strand_id
1 'polypeptide(L)'
;MKKVVLILSSLYVVTFPSIVIDPSHESYNYSFINQRNKRAVIYKNVKWIFPIKYSVGSNVNSKLVEDVLTGIRSQTCITFQKVQSFSGPGIQFKKGASCGIFSSNNSPAIIGIAEYCGKRGKIQKKTLNILGLLDEEDRPNRNNYVTVNMNNVIDSVKHYLVVQDSSLVNSYNIRYDYGSIMHNGKYYVSKNGKMTIVPKDKLYFDTIGQIEMIGFNDIKCLNLYYCSGKCSSQLNCLNGGYTDPNNCSVCRCPRFFTGKLCNEIVSSPPSCGTTKISSLTNSQILTVSGKKNCIYQISAPPESKVKVIILNTNLPVKNPCPPNVGLEVKFSDDKSISGATFCGIKKNITITSLDNLVLIKYSGLKQNNNIKISYKKV
;
A
#
# COMPACT_ATOMS: atom_id res chain seq x y z
N MET A 1 -48.17 -22.62 57.29
CA MET A 1 -48.72 -23.36 56.13
C MET A 1 -48.80 -22.40 54.95
N LYS A 2 -48.09 -22.69 53.84
CA LYS A 2 -48.17 -22.09 52.48
C LYS A 2 -47.83 -20.59 52.38
N LYS A 3 -47.11 -20.07 51.38
CA LYS A 3 -46.25 -20.55 50.28
C LYS A 3 -45.61 -19.25 49.76
N VAL A 4 -44.29 -19.09 49.84
CA VAL A 4 -43.57 -17.97 49.21
C VAL A 4 -43.34 -18.35 47.75
N VAL A 5 -43.84 -17.54 46.82
CA VAL A 5 -43.60 -17.70 45.38
C VAL A 5 -42.32 -16.96 45.02
N LEU A 6 -41.25 -17.71 44.77
CA LEU A 6 -40.00 -17.24 44.19
C LEU A 6 -40.16 -17.16 42.67
N ILE A 7 -40.01 -15.96 42.11
CA ILE A 7 -39.89 -15.74 40.67
C ILE A 7 -38.43 -16.01 40.29
N LEU A 8 -38.17 -17.17 39.66
CA LEU A 8 -36.88 -17.51 39.06
C LEU A 8 -36.75 -16.83 37.69
N SER A 9 -35.88 -15.82 37.60
CA SER A 9 -35.40 -15.31 36.31
C SER A 9 -34.35 -16.28 35.75
N SER A 10 -34.69 -16.98 34.67
CA SER A 10 -33.77 -17.84 33.93
C SER A 10 -32.70 -17.03 33.21
N LEU A 11 -31.46 -17.01 33.72
CA LEU A 11 -30.27 -16.69 32.93
C LEU A 11 -29.95 -17.89 32.03
N TYR A 12 -30.12 -17.73 30.72
CA TYR A 12 -29.54 -18.65 29.74
C TYR A 12 -28.03 -18.37 29.64
N VAL A 13 -27.23 -19.19 30.33
CA VAL A 13 -25.80 -19.34 30.04
C VAL A 13 -25.70 -20.26 28.83
N VAL A 14 -25.52 -19.69 27.64
CA VAL A 14 -25.14 -20.46 26.46
C VAL A 14 -23.65 -20.73 26.57
N THR A 15 -23.31 -21.95 27.00
CA THR A 15 -21.96 -22.50 26.89
C THR A 15 -21.67 -22.79 25.42
N PHE A 16 -20.73 -22.05 24.83
CA PHE A 16 -20.17 -22.42 23.53
C PHE A 16 -19.10 -23.49 23.75
N PRO A 17 -19.11 -24.61 23.00
CA PRO A 17 -17.98 -25.52 22.98
C PRO A 17 -16.79 -24.79 22.34
N SER A 18 -15.73 -24.63 23.13
CA SER A 18 -14.41 -24.21 22.66
C SER A 18 -13.91 -25.20 21.63
N ILE A 19 -13.95 -24.84 20.35
CA ILE A 19 -13.16 -25.54 19.34
C ILE A 19 -11.76 -24.94 19.39
N VAL A 20 -10.89 -25.73 20.01
CA VAL A 20 -9.44 -25.63 19.96
C VAL A 20 -9.01 -25.62 18.50
N ILE A 21 -8.40 -24.53 18.04
CA ILE A 21 -7.56 -24.57 16.85
C ILE A 21 -6.22 -25.13 17.34
N ASP A 22 -5.96 -26.38 16.97
CA ASP A 22 -4.72 -27.11 17.26
C ASP A 22 -3.49 -26.26 16.84
N PRO A 23 -2.62 -25.88 17.79
CA PRO A 23 -1.36 -25.22 17.50
C PRO A 23 -0.26 -26.29 17.36
N SER A 24 -0.35 -27.13 16.34
CA SER A 24 0.72 -28.06 15.98
C SER A 24 1.45 -27.55 14.74
N HIS A 25 2.39 -26.63 14.94
CA HIS A 25 3.58 -26.65 14.10
C HIS A 25 4.81 -26.34 14.94
N GLU A 26 5.54 -27.43 15.17
CA GLU A 26 6.82 -27.55 15.84
C GLU A 26 7.81 -26.46 15.43
N SER A 27 8.51 -25.97 16.45
CA SER A 27 9.71 -25.15 16.37
C SER A 27 10.82 -25.89 15.64
N TYR A 28 11.06 -25.55 14.37
CA TYR A 28 12.31 -25.93 13.69
C TYR A 28 13.29 -24.77 13.75
N ASN A 29 14.30 -24.94 14.61
CA ASN A 29 15.54 -24.18 14.59
C ASN A 29 16.26 -24.51 13.28
N TYR A 30 16.32 -23.57 12.34
CA TYR A 30 17.22 -23.68 11.19
C TYR A 30 18.26 -22.57 11.21
N SER A 31 19.50 -23.03 11.30
CA SER A 31 20.75 -22.32 11.15
C SER A 31 20.82 -21.54 9.84
N PHE A 32 21.53 -20.42 9.91
CA PHE A 32 21.79 -19.49 8.82
C PHE A 32 22.40 -20.20 7.60
N ILE A 33 21.64 -20.33 6.52
CA ILE A 33 22.16 -20.67 5.19
C ILE A 33 21.69 -19.59 4.21
N ASN A 34 22.66 -18.98 3.53
CA ASN A 34 22.53 -17.92 2.51
C ASN A 34 21.50 -18.23 1.41
N GLN A 35 20.21 -17.93 1.65
CA GLN A 35 19.18 -17.92 0.63
C GLN A 35 18.96 -16.51 0.09
N ARG A 36 18.93 -16.34 -1.24
CA ARG A 36 18.47 -15.11 -1.90
C ARG A 36 17.15 -14.65 -1.26
N ASN A 37 17.14 -13.48 -0.63
CA ASN A 37 15.98 -12.88 0.02
C ASN A 37 14.78 -12.79 -0.94
N LYS A 38 13.83 -13.74 -0.83
CA LYS A 38 12.63 -13.83 -1.69
C LYS A 38 11.70 -12.64 -1.42
N ARG A 39 11.38 -11.86 -2.46
CA ARG A 39 10.64 -10.59 -2.40
C ARG A 39 9.11 -10.79 -2.42
N ALA A 40 8.56 -11.74 -1.68
CA ALA A 40 7.17 -12.20 -1.87
C ALA A 40 6.09 -11.15 -1.52
N VAL A 41 4.94 -11.15 -2.21
CA VAL A 41 3.88 -10.09 -2.15
C VAL A 41 2.43 -10.65 -2.14
N ILE A 42 2.19 -11.86 -2.65
CA ILE A 42 0.84 -12.46 -2.74
C ILE A 42 0.85 -13.95 -2.40
N TYR A 43 -0.19 -14.46 -1.74
CA TYR A 43 -0.35 -15.89 -1.45
C TYR A 43 -0.58 -16.73 -2.71
N LYS A 44 0.06 -17.89 -2.80
CA LYS A 44 -0.04 -18.77 -3.99
C LYS A 44 -1.41 -19.42 -4.16
N ASN A 45 -2.10 -19.72 -3.05
CA ASN A 45 -3.29 -20.59 -3.05
C ASN A 45 -4.62 -19.82 -3.09
N VAL A 46 -4.61 -18.49 -3.18
CA VAL A 46 -5.83 -17.68 -3.25
C VAL A 46 -6.16 -17.41 -4.71
N LYS A 47 -7.03 -18.23 -5.31
CA LYS A 47 -7.45 -18.04 -6.72
C LYS A 47 -8.96 -17.93 -6.84
N TRP A 48 -9.42 -16.71 -7.12
CA TRP A 48 -10.82 -16.40 -7.38
C TRP A 48 -11.24 -16.73 -8.82
N ILE A 49 -12.49 -17.18 -8.97
CA ILE A 49 -13.18 -17.28 -10.26
C ILE A 49 -13.95 -15.97 -10.48
N PHE A 50 -13.90 -15.45 -11.71
CA PHE A 50 -14.52 -14.18 -12.07
C PHE A 50 -15.81 -14.39 -12.87
N PRO A 51 -16.87 -13.58 -12.64
CA PRO A 51 -16.92 -12.47 -11.67
C PRO A 51 -17.07 -12.97 -10.23
N ILE A 52 -16.41 -12.29 -9.29
CA ILE A 52 -16.54 -12.57 -7.86
C ILE A 52 -17.90 -12.04 -7.39
N LYS A 53 -18.76 -12.92 -6.88
CA LYS A 53 -20.03 -12.52 -6.26
C LYS A 53 -19.75 -11.68 -5.02
N TYR A 54 -20.49 -10.58 -4.86
CA TYR A 54 -20.45 -9.81 -3.62
C TYR A 54 -21.82 -9.29 -3.20
N SER A 55 -22.01 -9.13 -1.90
CA SER A 55 -23.18 -8.47 -1.32
C SER A 55 -22.77 -7.42 -0.31
N VAL A 56 -23.64 -6.42 -0.12
CA VAL A 56 -23.44 -5.32 0.82
C VAL A 56 -24.61 -5.30 1.79
N GLY A 57 -24.32 -5.43 3.08
CA GLY A 57 -25.33 -5.35 4.13
C GLY A 57 -26.00 -3.97 4.20
N SER A 58 -27.25 -3.92 4.64
CA SER A 58 -28.07 -2.69 4.69
C SER A 58 -27.43 -1.52 5.44
N ASN A 59 -26.64 -1.81 6.47
CA ASN A 59 -25.95 -0.81 7.30
C ASN A 59 -24.51 -0.49 6.84
N VAL A 60 -24.17 -0.81 5.59
CA VAL A 60 -22.88 -0.48 4.95
C VAL A 60 -23.14 0.46 3.78
N ASN A 61 -22.27 1.46 3.63
CA ASN A 61 -22.32 2.37 2.49
C ASN A 61 -22.02 1.63 1.17
N SER A 62 -23.08 1.21 0.46
CA SER A 62 -22.97 0.48 -0.82
C SER A 62 -22.25 1.27 -1.89
N LYS A 63 -22.46 2.59 -1.97
CA LYS A 63 -21.79 3.45 -2.96
C LYS A 63 -20.27 3.45 -2.75
N LEU A 64 -19.82 3.47 -1.51
CA LEU A 64 -18.40 3.39 -1.17
C LEU A 64 -17.79 2.04 -1.57
N VAL A 65 -18.48 0.94 -1.31
CA VAL A 65 -18.02 -0.41 -1.72
C VAL A 65 -17.95 -0.51 -3.24
N GLU A 66 -18.98 -0.05 -3.95
CA GLU A 66 -19.02 -0.05 -5.41
C GLU A 66 -17.90 0.80 -6.02
N ASP A 67 -17.62 1.98 -5.47
CA ASP A 67 -16.49 2.83 -5.87
C ASP A 67 -15.14 2.15 -5.62
N VAL A 68 -14.98 1.36 -4.55
CA VAL A 68 -13.76 0.58 -4.30
C VAL A 68 -13.59 -0.53 -5.35
N LEU A 69 -14.63 -1.33 -5.57
CA LEU A 69 -14.59 -2.45 -6.52
C LEU A 69 -14.43 -1.96 -7.96
N THR A 70 -15.07 -0.84 -8.32
CA THR A 70 -14.89 -0.18 -9.62
C THR A 70 -13.45 0.31 -9.80
N GLY A 71 -12.85 0.89 -8.75
CA GLY A 71 -11.44 1.30 -8.77
C GLY A 71 -10.48 0.15 -9.04
N ILE A 72 -10.72 -1.04 -8.46
CA ILE A 72 -9.92 -2.25 -8.72
C ILE A 72 -10.18 -2.78 -10.14
N ARG A 73 -11.45 -2.88 -10.55
CA ARG A 73 -11.84 -3.35 -11.89
C ARG A 73 -11.30 -2.46 -13.01
N SER A 74 -11.22 -1.14 -12.80
CA SER A 74 -10.69 -0.23 -13.84
C SER A 74 -9.19 -0.42 -14.11
N GLN A 75 -8.47 -1.07 -13.19
CA GLN A 75 -7.01 -1.20 -13.24
C GLN A 75 -6.55 -2.66 -13.35
N THR A 76 -7.48 -3.61 -13.33
CA THR A 76 -7.23 -5.05 -13.37
C THR A 76 -8.29 -5.74 -14.22
N CYS A 77 -8.07 -6.99 -14.57
CA CYS A 77 -9.10 -7.82 -15.21
C CYS A 77 -10.10 -8.44 -14.21
N ILE A 78 -9.97 -8.16 -12.92
CA ILE A 78 -10.82 -8.72 -11.87
C ILE A 78 -12.20 -8.09 -11.96
N THR A 79 -13.23 -8.93 -12.04
CA THR A 79 -14.62 -8.47 -12.15
C THR A 79 -15.45 -8.92 -10.95
N PHE A 80 -16.47 -8.14 -10.63
CA PHE A 80 -17.32 -8.31 -9.46
C PHE A 80 -18.79 -8.28 -9.88
N GLN A 81 -19.61 -9.15 -9.30
CA GLN A 81 -21.05 -9.22 -9.55
C GLN A 81 -21.82 -8.97 -8.24
N LYS A 82 -22.60 -7.88 -8.20
CA LYS A 82 -23.45 -7.58 -7.04
C LYS A 82 -24.63 -8.54 -7.01
N VAL A 83 -24.88 -9.13 -5.86
CA VAL A 83 -26.03 -10.01 -5.60
C VAL A 83 -26.65 -9.66 -4.24
N GLN A 84 -27.94 -9.93 -4.07
CA GLN A 84 -28.61 -9.71 -2.79
C GLN A 84 -28.12 -10.72 -1.73
N SER A 85 -28.05 -11.99 -2.11
CA SER A 85 -27.55 -13.09 -1.29
C SER A 85 -26.90 -14.15 -2.17
N PHE A 86 -26.03 -14.97 -1.58
CA PHE A 86 -25.39 -16.11 -2.22
C PHE A 86 -24.84 -17.08 -1.18
N SER A 87 -24.75 -18.35 -1.55
CA SER A 87 -23.97 -19.37 -0.85
C SER A 87 -22.65 -19.62 -1.59
N GLY A 88 -21.66 -20.16 -0.89
CA GLY A 88 -20.36 -20.48 -1.47
C GLY A 88 -19.41 -19.27 -1.63
N PRO A 89 -18.37 -19.38 -2.47
CA PRO A 89 -17.32 -18.38 -2.60
C PRO A 89 -17.84 -17.01 -3.07
N GLY A 90 -17.43 -15.96 -2.36
CA GLY A 90 -17.65 -14.55 -2.72
C GLY A 90 -17.32 -13.65 -1.54
N ILE A 91 -17.65 -12.36 -1.65
CA ILE A 91 -17.31 -11.34 -0.64
C ILE A 91 -18.57 -10.73 -0.03
N GLN A 92 -18.72 -10.78 1.29
CA GLN A 92 -19.81 -10.11 2.00
C GLN A 92 -19.27 -8.91 2.78
N PHE A 93 -19.71 -7.72 2.41
CA PHE A 93 -19.40 -6.51 3.17
C PHE A 93 -20.48 -6.29 4.23
N LYS A 94 -20.15 -6.47 5.51
CA LYS A 94 -21.10 -6.39 6.63
C LYS A 94 -20.67 -5.35 7.65
N LYS A 95 -21.65 -4.68 8.27
CA LYS A 95 -21.39 -3.89 9.48
C LYS A 95 -20.92 -4.86 10.57
N GLY A 96 -19.82 -4.53 11.22
CA GLY A 96 -19.22 -5.37 12.26
C GLY A 96 -18.72 -4.52 13.43
N ALA A 97 -18.45 -5.17 14.57
CA ALA A 97 -17.79 -4.55 15.72
C ALA A 97 -16.30 -4.27 15.46
N SER A 98 -15.70 -5.02 14.53
CA SER A 98 -14.31 -4.86 14.13
C SER A 98 -14.17 -4.78 12.62
N CYS A 99 -12.98 -4.36 12.22
CA CYS A 99 -12.56 -4.27 10.83
C CYS A 99 -11.91 -5.57 10.38
N GLY A 100 -12.46 -6.72 10.75
CA GLY A 100 -11.85 -8.02 10.46
C GLY A 100 -12.10 -8.51 9.05
N ILE A 101 -11.27 -9.46 8.61
CA ILE A 101 -11.63 -10.40 7.55
C ILE A 101 -11.98 -11.71 8.26
N PHE A 102 -13.14 -12.27 7.94
CA PHE A 102 -13.58 -13.55 8.49
C PHE A 102 -13.90 -14.49 7.33
N SER A 103 -13.23 -15.63 7.27
CA SER A 103 -13.42 -16.62 6.21
C SER A 103 -13.43 -18.01 6.80
N SER A 104 -14.33 -18.86 6.30
CA SER A 104 -14.34 -20.29 6.55
C SER A 104 -14.41 -21.04 5.23
N ASN A 105 -13.92 -22.27 5.21
CA ASN A 105 -13.94 -23.11 4.00
C ASN A 105 -15.38 -23.21 3.45
N ASN A 106 -15.52 -23.07 2.14
CA ASN A 106 -16.79 -23.10 1.40
C ASN A 106 -17.82 -22.02 1.80
N SER A 107 -17.43 -20.98 2.54
CA SER A 107 -18.30 -19.85 2.88
C SER A 107 -17.80 -18.54 2.26
N PRO A 108 -18.68 -17.54 2.09
CA PRO A 108 -18.27 -16.21 1.68
C PRO A 108 -17.24 -15.64 2.64
N ALA A 109 -16.21 -14.97 2.10
CA ALA A 109 -15.31 -14.16 2.92
C ALA A 109 -16.04 -12.88 3.34
N ILE A 110 -16.08 -12.62 4.65
CA ILE A 110 -16.74 -11.47 5.24
C ILE A 110 -15.71 -10.38 5.51
N ILE A 111 -15.97 -9.18 4.98
CA ILE A 111 -15.25 -7.97 5.36
C ILE A 111 -16.14 -7.22 6.36
N GLY A 112 -15.69 -7.19 7.62
CA GLY A 112 -16.31 -6.40 8.68
C GLY A 112 -15.98 -4.92 8.50
N ILE A 113 -17.00 -4.07 8.53
CA ILE A 113 -16.89 -2.62 8.44
C ILE A 113 -17.47 -2.01 9.71
N ALA A 114 -16.61 -1.79 10.70
CA ALA A 114 -16.93 -0.96 11.85
C ALA A 114 -16.89 0.52 11.48
N GLU A 115 -17.50 1.37 12.31
CA GLU A 115 -17.61 2.82 12.08
C GLU A 115 -16.25 3.48 11.82
N TYR A 116 -15.23 3.14 12.61
CA TYR A 116 -13.87 3.69 12.48
C TYR A 116 -13.08 3.16 11.26
N CYS A 117 -13.65 2.23 10.48
CA CYS A 117 -13.05 1.74 9.24
C CYS A 117 -13.94 1.79 7.98
N GLY A 118 -15.08 2.47 8.03
CA GLY A 118 -15.88 2.83 6.86
C GLY A 118 -15.22 3.86 5.93
N LYS A 119 -13.89 3.83 5.78
CA LYS A 119 -13.10 4.72 4.91
C LYS A 119 -12.66 3.95 3.66
N ARG A 120 -12.65 4.64 2.51
CA ARG A 120 -12.30 4.08 1.19
C ARG A 120 -11.03 3.21 1.25
N GLY A 121 -9.91 3.74 1.73
CA GLY A 121 -8.65 3.01 1.74
C GLY A 121 -8.60 1.78 2.64
N LYS A 122 -9.35 1.78 3.75
CA LYS A 122 -9.43 0.59 4.63
C LYS A 122 -10.24 -0.52 3.96
N ILE A 123 -11.31 -0.19 3.24
CA ILE A 123 -12.08 -1.15 2.45
C ILE A 123 -11.23 -1.65 1.27
N GLN A 124 -10.47 -0.77 0.60
CA GLN A 124 -9.50 -1.15 -0.43
C GLN A 124 -8.48 -2.15 0.10
N LYS A 125 -7.74 -1.81 1.17
CA LYS A 125 -6.75 -2.69 1.79
C LYS A 125 -7.32 -4.08 2.10
N LYS A 126 -8.53 -4.15 2.69
CA LYS A 126 -9.17 -5.44 3.00
C LYS A 126 -9.56 -6.23 1.75
N THR A 127 -10.08 -5.54 0.75
CA THR A 127 -10.41 -6.17 -0.53
C THR A 127 -9.16 -6.73 -1.19
N LEU A 128 -8.03 -6.00 -1.13
CA LEU A 128 -6.73 -6.45 -1.63
C LEU A 128 -6.21 -7.67 -0.86
N ASN A 129 -6.32 -7.69 0.48
CA ASN A 129 -6.02 -8.88 1.30
C ASN A 129 -6.88 -10.10 0.91
N ILE A 130 -8.18 -9.91 0.67
CA ILE A 130 -9.07 -10.98 0.17
C ILE A 130 -8.65 -11.49 -1.21
N LEU A 131 -8.13 -10.61 -2.06
CA LEU A 131 -7.57 -10.99 -3.36
C LEU A 131 -6.18 -11.63 -3.26
N GLY A 132 -5.63 -11.77 -2.05
CA GLY A 132 -4.44 -12.55 -1.73
C GLY A 132 -3.18 -11.73 -1.46
N LEU A 133 -3.23 -10.39 -1.57
CA LEU A 133 -2.08 -9.53 -1.26
C LEU A 133 -1.71 -9.66 0.22
N LEU A 134 -0.41 -9.61 0.50
CA LEU A 134 0.12 -9.52 1.86
C LEU A 134 0.10 -8.08 2.34
N ASP A 135 0.01 -7.90 3.65
CA ASP A 135 0.47 -6.66 4.26
C ASP A 135 1.99 -6.52 4.03
N GLU A 136 2.46 -5.30 3.75
CA GLU A 136 3.81 -5.09 3.23
C GLU A 136 4.89 -5.50 4.26
N GLU A 137 4.62 -5.33 5.55
CA GLU A 137 5.50 -5.75 6.64
C GLU A 137 5.43 -7.25 7.00
N ASP A 138 4.56 -8.02 6.36
CA ASP A 138 4.46 -9.48 6.50
C ASP A 138 5.36 -10.20 5.48
N ARG A 139 5.92 -9.46 4.52
CA ARG A 139 6.79 -10.01 3.48
C ARG A 139 8.03 -10.69 4.09
N PRO A 140 8.49 -11.84 3.54
CA PRO A 140 9.64 -12.58 4.08
C PRO A 140 10.92 -11.75 4.20
N ASN A 141 11.12 -10.79 3.29
CA ASN A 141 12.29 -9.92 3.24
C ASN A 141 12.10 -8.56 3.95
N ARG A 142 11.00 -8.34 4.69
CA ARG A 142 10.68 -7.05 5.32
C ARG A 142 11.76 -6.55 6.26
N ASN A 143 12.52 -7.46 6.90
CA ASN A 143 13.60 -7.11 7.84
C ASN A 143 14.75 -6.35 7.16
N ASN A 144 14.82 -6.31 5.83
CA ASN A 144 15.76 -5.45 5.10
C ASN A 144 15.31 -3.98 5.03
N TYR A 145 14.03 -3.71 5.31
CA TYR A 145 13.38 -2.41 5.06
C TYR A 145 12.82 -1.78 6.33
N VAL A 146 12.33 -2.58 7.28
CA VAL A 146 11.77 -2.11 8.55
C VAL A 146 12.33 -2.90 9.72
N THR A 147 12.34 -2.26 10.88
CA THR A 147 12.56 -2.89 12.18
C THR A 147 11.22 -2.99 12.90
N VAL A 148 10.89 -4.18 13.42
CA VAL A 148 9.71 -4.40 14.26
C VAL A 148 10.11 -4.50 15.73
N ASN A 149 9.56 -3.61 16.55
CA ASN A 149 9.81 -3.54 17.99
C ASN A 149 8.78 -4.38 18.75
N MET A 150 9.02 -5.70 18.85
CA MET A 150 8.08 -6.64 19.48
C MET A 150 7.72 -6.30 20.94
N ASN A 151 8.59 -5.57 21.65
CA ASN A 151 8.32 -5.09 23.02
C ASN A 151 7.21 -4.04 23.10
N ASN A 152 6.95 -3.33 22.00
CA ASN A 152 5.87 -2.34 21.91
C ASN A 152 4.56 -2.96 21.41
N VAL A 153 4.55 -4.22 21.00
CA VAL A 153 3.38 -4.89 20.42
C VAL A 153 2.49 -5.48 21.53
N ILE A 154 1.16 -5.35 21.37
CA ILE A 154 0.16 -6.01 22.23
C ILE A 154 0.38 -7.53 22.18
N ASP A 155 0.54 -8.16 23.34
CA ASP A 155 1.03 -9.54 23.43
C ASP A 155 0.11 -10.56 22.72
N SER A 156 -1.21 -10.37 22.79
CA SER A 156 -2.19 -11.25 22.13
C SER A 156 -2.20 -11.21 20.60
N VAL A 157 -1.58 -10.19 19.99
CA VAL A 157 -1.58 -9.99 18.52
C VAL A 157 -0.17 -9.93 17.93
N LYS A 158 0.85 -10.39 18.66
CA LYS A 158 2.24 -10.47 18.17
C LYS A 158 2.39 -11.25 16.86
N HIS A 159 1.54 -12.25 16.65
CA HIS A 159 1.53 -13.06 15.44
C HIS A 159 1.19 -12.25 14.17
N TYR A 160 0.54 -11.08 14.28
CA TYR A 160 0.27 -10.18 13.14
C TYR A 160 1.51 -9.47 12.59
N LEU A 161 2.67 -9.58 13.22
CA LEU A 161 3.92 -8.96 12.73
C LEU A 161 5.04 -9.99 12.50
N VAL A 162 4.68 -11.27 12.45
CA VAL A 162 5.57 -12.36 12.07
C VAL A 162 5.62 -12.45 10.54
N VAL A 163 6.83 -12.62 10.01
CA VAL A 163 7.04 -12.74 8.56
C VAL A 163 6.41 -14.03 8.02
N GLN A 164 5.86 -13.98 6.82
CA GLN A 164 5.27 -15.13 6.16
C GLN A 164 6.35 -16.11 5.65
N ASP A 165 6.00 -17.39 5.58
CA ASP A 165 6.86 -18.38 4.94
C ASP A 165 6.95 -18.11 3.43
N SER A 166 8.18 -17.90 2.95
CA SER A 166 8.52 -17.69 1.56
C SER A 166 8.02 -18.78 0.59
N SER A 167 7.75 -19.99 1.08
CA SER A 167 7.21 -21.10 0.29
C SER A 167 5.76 -20.85 -0.16
N LEU A 168 4.98 -20.09 0.63
CA LEU A 168 3.55 -19.87 0.45
C LEU A 168 3.20 -18.67 -0.44
N VAL A 169 4.22 -17.89 -0.82
CA VAL A 169 4.05 -16.54 -1.35
C VAL A 169 4.86 -16.34 -2.63
N ASN A 170 4.34 -15.54 -3.57
CA ASN A 170 5.00 -15.20 -4.82
C ASN A 170 5.46 -13.75 -4.81
N SER A 171 6.68 -13.51 -5.30
CA SER A 171 7.30 -12.18 -5.35
C SER A 171 7.02 -11.40 -6.61
N TYR A 172 6.88 -12.09 -7.75
CA TYR A 172 6.91 -11.46 -9.07
C TYR A 172 8.08 -10.45 -9.27
N ASN A 173 9.17 -10.62 -8.51
CA ASN A 173 10.29 -9.67 -8.44
C ASN A 173 9.90 -8.21 -8.11
N ILE A 174 8.75 -7.99 -7.47
CA ILE A 174 8.31 -6.66 -7.02
C ILE A 174 9.11 -6.27 -5.76
N ARG A 175 9.71 -5.09 -5.73
CA ARG A 175 10.48 -4.61 -4.56
C ARG A 175 9.57 -4.15 -3.41
N TYR A 176 10.15 -3.98 -2.22
CA TYR A 176 9.44 -3.44 -1.06
C TYR A 176 9.00 -2.00 -1.31
N ASP A 177 7.74 -1.68 -1.01
CA ASP A 177 7.14 -0.38 -1.25
C ASP A 177 6.57 0.21 0.04
N TYR A 178 7.35 1.08 0.70
CA TYR A 178 6.92 1.80 1.90
C TYR A 178 5.62 2.60 1.72
N GLY A 179 5.30 3.01 0.49
CA GLY A 179 4.08 3.76 0.17
C GLY A 179 2.90 2.89 -0.24
N SER A 180 3.03 1.56 -0.24
CA SER A 180 1.92 0.64 -0.49
C SER A 180 0.77 0.90 0.48
N ILE A 181 -0.48 0.77 0.00
CA ILE A 181 -1.66 0.81 0.88
C ILE A 181 -1.68 -0.41 1.83
N MET A 182 -0.93 -1.46 1.49
CA MET A 182 -0.79 -2.69 2.26
C MET A 182 0.17 -2.53 3.44
N HIS A 183 0.96 -1.46 3.51
CA HIS A 183 1.88 -1.22 4.63
C HIS A 183 1.15 -0.62 5.83
N ASN A 184 1.22 -1.23 7.01
CA ASN A 184 0.63 -0.62 8.21
C ASN A 184 1.48 0.54 8.76
N GLY A 185 0.87 1.42 9.56
CA GLY A 185 1.54 2.60 10.11
C GLY A 185 2.47 2.29 11.29
N LYS A 186 3.28 3.28 11.66
CA LYS A 186 4.31 3.23 12.73
C LYS A 186 3.85 2.66 14.08
N TYR A 187 2.59 2.83 14.42
CA TYR A 187 2.01 2.49 15.72
C TYR A 187 1.03 1.31 15.66
N TYR A 188 1.02 0.57 14.55
CA TYR A 188 0.13 -0.57 14.39
C TYR A 188 0.31 -1.58 15.53
N VAL A 189 -0.79 -2.02 16.14
CA VAL A 189 -0.83 -2.94 17.29
C VAL A 189 0.05 -2.54 18.49
N SER A 190 0.28 -1.24 18.69
CA SER A 190 1.06 -0.72 19.83
C SER A 190 0.29 -0.85 21.15
N LYS A 191 0.95 -1.36 22.20
CA LYS A 191 0.40 -1.43 23.57
C LYS A 191 0.70 -0.22 24.44
N ASN A 192 1.67 0.61 24.03
CA ASN A 192 2.22 1.68 24.86
C ASN A 192 2.37 3.01 24.12
N GLY A 193 1.72 3.15 22.95
CA GLY A 193 1.81 4.34 22.10
C GLY A 193 3.18 4.55 21.45
N LYS A 194 4.16 3.65 21.65
CA LYS A 194 5.47 3.70 21.00
C LYS A 194 5.43 2.98 19.66
N MET A 195 6.38 3.32 18.79
CA MET A 195 6.44 2.77 17.44
C MET A 195 6.73 1.27 17.46
N THR A 196 5.90 0.51 16.76
CA THR A 196 6.05 -0.93 16.53
C THR A 196 6.77 -1.20 15.22
N ILE A 197 6.55 -0.39 14.18
CA ILE A 197 7.19 -0.52 12.86
C ILE A 197 8.01 0.73 12.58
N VAL A 198 9.32 0.56 12.35
CA VAL A 198 10.26 1.67 12.09
C VAL A 198 10.97 1.44 10.76
N PRO A 199 10.78 2.32 9.75
CA PRO A 199 11.55 2.25 8.51
C PRO A 199 13.06 2.39 8.77
N LYS A 200 13.85 1.52 8.13
CA LYS A 200 15.32 1.61 8.17
C LYS A 200 15.82 2.82 7.40
N ASP A 201 15.21 3.12 6.25
CA ASP A 201 15.37 4.40 5.59
C ASP A 201 14.39 5.42 6.21
N LYS A 202 14.95 6.34 7.00
CA LYS A 202 14.20 7.37 7.73
C LYS A 202 13.48 8.35 6.80
N LEU A 203 13.84 8.43 5.51
CA LEU A 203 13.13 9.27 4.54
C LEU A 203 11.66 8.83 4.37
N TYR A 204 11.36 7.55 4.58
CA TYR A 204 10.01 6.99 4.44
C TYR A 204 9.18 7.03 5.74
N PHE A 205 9.66 7.73 6.78
CA PHE A 205 9.00 7.79 8.09
C PHE A 205 7.58 8.36 8.05
N ASP A 206 7.32 9.32 7.16
CA ASP A 206 6.00 9.91 6.96
C ASP A 206 5.20 9.17 5.87
N THR A 207 5.82 8.25 5.13
CA THR A 207 5.22 7.55 4.00
C THR A 207 4.39 6.34 4.42
N ILE A 208 4.90 5.55 5.37
CA ILE A 208 4.26 4.29 5.76
C ILE A 208 2.89 4.49 6.43
N GLY A 209 1.97 3.56 6.18
CA GLY A 209 0.63 3.57 6.78
C GLY A 209 -0.42 4.41 6.06
N GLN A 210 -0.11 4.97 4.89
CA GLN A 210 -1.07 5.74 4.11
C GLN A 210 -2.27 4.88 3.69
N ILE A 211 -3.47 5.47 3.69
CA ILE A 211 -4.73 4.80 3.34
C ILE A 211 -5.53 5.60 2.31
N GLU A 212 -4.86 6.37 1.45
CA GLU A 212 -5.52 7.25 0.48
C GLU A 212 -5.55 6.66 -0.93
N MET A 213 -4.52 5.88 -1.30
CA MET A 213 -4.38 5.39 -2.67
C MET A 213 -3.73 4.01 -2.73
N ILE A 214 -4.26 3.14 -3.58
CA ILE A 214 -3.64 1.85 -3.91
C ILE A 214 -2.32 2.12 -4.67
N GLY A 215 -1.24 1.47 -4.26
CA GLY A 215 0.07 1.58 -4.89
C GLY A 215 0.10 0.98 -6.29
N PHE A 216 1.02 1.46 -7.12
CA PHE A 216 1.22 0.92 -8.47
C PHE A 216 1.57 -0.57 -8.44
N ASN A 217 2.45 -0.95 -7.51
CA ASN A 217 2.91 -2.31 -7.32
C ASN A 217 1.85 -3.24 -6.71
N ASP A 218 0.91 -2.71 -5.91
CA ASP A 218 -0.23 -3.49 -5.39
C ASP A 218 -1.09 -4.00 -6.56
N ILE A 219 -1.44 -3.10 -7.49
CA ILE A 219 -2.19 -3.45 -8.71
C ILE A 219 -1.36 -4.32 -9.65
N LYS A 220 -0.06 -4.01 -9.82
CA LYS A 220 0.84 -4.81 -10.66
C LYS A 220 0.87 -6.26 -10.19
N CYS A 221 0.95 -6.49 -8.88
CA CYS A 221 0.95 -7.83 -8.31
C CYS A 221 -0.34 -8.59 -8.65
N LEU A 222 -1.51 -7.96 -8.47
CA LEU A 222 -2.79 -8.56 -8.86
C LEU A 222 -2.86 -8.88 -10.36
N ASN A 223 -2.36 -7.99 -11.22
CA ASN A 223 -2.38 -8.23 -12.67
C ASN A 223 -1.44 -9.35 -13.10
N LEU A 224 -0.26 -9.45 -12.49
CA LEU A 224 0.65 -10.57 -12.74
C LEU A 224 0.08 -11.90 -12.25
N TYR A 225 -0.71 -11.89 -11.17
CA TYR A 225 -1.33 -13.09 -10.62
C TYR A 225 -2.60 -13.53 -11.37
N TYR A 226 -3.53 -12.60 -11.61
CA TYR A 226 -4.86 -12.91 -12.15
C TYR A 226 -5.00 -12.68 -13.66
N CYS A 227 -4.17 -11.82 -14.26
CA CYS A 227 -4.44 -11.25 -15.58
C CYS A 227 -3.34 -11.51 -16.61
N SER A 228 -2.30 -12.29 -16.27
CA SER A 228 -1.13 -12.54 -17.12
C SER A 228 -1.47 -13.13 -18.50
N GLY A 229 -2.60 -13.84 -18.63
CA GLY A 229 -3.08 -14.41 -19.89
C GLY A 229 -4.07 -13.53 -20.68
N LYS A 230 -4.35 -12.29 -20.25
CA LYS A 230 -5.36 -11.44 -20.93
C LYS A 230 -4.89 -10.85 -22.25
N CYS A 231 -3.60 -10.57 -22.38
CA CYS A 231 -3.01 -10.04 -23.60
C CYS A 231 -2.18 -11.11 -24.30
N SER A 232 -2.43 -11.29 -25.61
CA SER A 232 -1.70 -12.25 -26.46
C SER A 232 -0.22 -11.89 -26.62
N SER A 233 0.08 -10.59 -26.66
CA SER A 233 1.45 -10.06 -26.72
C SER A 233 1.73 -9.13 -25.55
N GLN A 234 2.97 -9.14 -25.07
CA GLN A 234 3.44 -8.20 -24.05
C GLN A 234 4.21 -7.04 -24.71
N LEU A 235 3.98 -5.82 -24.22
CA LEU A 235 4.70 -4.63 -24.66
C LEU A 235 6.00 -4.46 -23.88
N ASN A 236 7.00 -3.84 -24.52
CA ASN A 236 8.27 -3.46 -23.88
C ASN A 236 8.09 -2.18 -23.03
N CYS A 237 7.38 -2.31 -21.92
CA CYS A 237 7.08 -1.20 -21.03
C CYS A 237 8.33 -0.76 -20.24
N LEU A 238 8.60 0.53 -20.22
CA LEU A 238 9.76 1.13 -19.54
C LEU A 238 9.42 1.54 -18.10
N ASN A 239 10.46 1.89 -17.33
CA ASN A 239 10.36 2.44 -15.98
C ASN A 239 9.60 1.54 -14.99
N GLY A 240 9.55 0.22 -15.24
CA GLY A 240 8.81 -0.72 -14.40
C GLY A 240 7.31 -0.82 -14.71
N GLY A 241 6.86 -0.22 -15.81
CA GLY A 241 5.54 -0.44 -16.40
C GLY A 241 5.29 -1.89 -16.82
N TYR A 242 4.05 -2.19 -17.21
CA TYR A 242 3.64 -3.49 -17.75
C TYR A 242 2.42 -3.32 -18.66
N THR A 243 2.19 -4.27 -19.57
CA THR A 243 1.04 -4.23 -20.49
C THR A 243 -0.26 -4.14 -19.70
N ASP A 244 -1.12 -3.17 -20.04
CA ASP A 244 -2.41 -3.02 -19.36
C ASP A 244 -3.34 -4.18 -19.75
N PRO A 245 -3.80 -5.02 -18.79
CA PRO A 245 -4.67 -6.15 -19.11
C PRO A 245 -6.07 -5.73 -19.57
N ASN A 246 -6.47 -4.47 -19.36
CA ASN A 246 -7.73 -3.92 -19.87
C ASN A 246 -7.54 -3.23 -21.24
N ASN A 247 -6.29 -2.97 -21.65
CA ASN A 247 -5.97 -2.44 -22.98
C ASN A 247 -4.56 -2.89 -23.40
N CYS A 248 -4.50 -4.01 -24.14
CA CYS A 248 -3.25 -4.64 -24.55
C CYS A 248 -2.38 -3.81 -25.52
N SER A 249 -2.85 -2.63 -25.95
CA SER A 249 -2.11 -1.71 -26.82
C SER A 249 -1.34 -0.63 -26.06
N VAL A 250 -1.45 -0.56 -24.73
CA VAL A 250 -0.79 0.45 -23.90
C VAL A 250 -0.20 -0.16 -22.63
N CYS A 251 0.91 0.41 -22.16
CA CYS A 251 1.47 0.08 -20.87
C CYS A 251 0.75 0.85 -19.76
N ARG A 252 0.51 0.16 -18.65
CA ARG A 252 0.15 0.80 -17.40
C ARG A 252 1.41 1.35 -16.74
N CYS A 253 1.44 2.66 -16.52
CA CYS A 253 2.64 3.37 -16.09
C CYS A 253 2.70 3.60 -14.58
N PRO A 254 3.89 3.49 -13.97
CA PRO A 254 4.10 3.98 -12.62
C PRO A 254 3.79 5.46 -12.54
N ARG A 255 3.47 5.90 -11.31
CA ARG A 255 3.34 7.32 -10.98
C ARG A 255 4.59 8.07 -11.49
N PHE A 256 4.39 9.30 -11.97
CA PHE A 256 5.34 10.16 -12.69
C PHE A 256 5.45 9.91 -14.21
N PHE A 257 5.12 8.71 -14.70
CA PHE A 257 5.30 8.35 -16.11
C PHE A 257 3.98 8.26 -16.87
N THR A 258 4.05 8.45 -18.19
CA THR A 258 2.96 8.36 -19.14
C THR A 258 3.47 7.93 -20.52
N GLY A 259 2.61 7.98 -21.54
CA GLY A 259 2.90 7.53 -22.89
C GLY A 259 2.65 6.04 -23.08
N LYS A 260 2.64 5.59 -24.35
CA LYS A 260 2.28 4.21 -24.71
C LYS A 260 3.15 3.17 -24.00
N LEU A 261 4.44 3.47 -23.82
CA LEU A 261 5.44 2.57 -23.26
C LEU A 261 6.01 3.06 -21.91
N CYS A 262 5.37 4.04 -21.27
CA CYS A 262 5.85 4.64 -20.02
C CYS A 262 7.23 5.32 -20.13
N ASN A 263 7.54 5.83 -21.31
CA ASN A 263 8.79 6.51 -21.65
C ASN A 263 8.72 8.04 -21.44
N GLU A 264 7.52 8.58 -21.17
CA GLU A 264 7.29 10.01 -21.02
C GLU A 264 7.03 10.37 -19.56
N ILE A 265 7.29 11.62 -19.19
CA ILE A 265 6.94 12.18 -17.89
C ILE A 265 5.59 12.89 -18.00
N VAL A 266 4.74 12.72 -16.99
CA VAL A 266 3.45 13.43 -16.91
C VAL A 266 3.69 14.95 -16.97
N SER A 267 3.02 15.60 -17.92
CA SER A 267 3.16 17.05 -18.15
C SER A 267 2.74 17.85 -16.93
N SER A 268 3.49 18.92 -16.64
CA SER A 268 3.12 19.90 -15.62
C SER A 268 2.54 21.16 -16.25
N PRO A 269 1.67 21.90 -15.55
CA PRO A 269 1.20 23.21 -16.01
C PRO A 269 2.35 24.18 -16.27
N PRO A 270 2.22 25.13 -17.21
CA PRO A 270 3.25 26.15 -17.48
C PRO A 270 3.68 26.95 -16.25
N SER A 271 2.77 27.13 -15.28
CA SER A 271 3.05 27.78 -13.99
C SER A 271 4.12 27.08 -13.12
N CYS A 272 4.55 25.87 -13.49
CA CYS A 272 5.65 25.14 -12.84
C CYS A 272 7.03 25.49 -13.41
N GLY A 273 7.11 26.30 -14.46
CA GLY A 273 8.37 26.66 -15.11
C GLY A 273 9.07 25.45 -15.73
N THR A 274 10.41 25.47 -15.74
CA THR A 274 11.22 24.39 -16.31
C THR A 274 11.16 23.14 -15.44
N THR A 275 10.57 22.07 -15.98
CA THR A 275 10.37 20.81 -15.25
C THR A 275 11.37 19.72 -15.58
N LYS A 276 11.98 19.74 -16.76
CA LYS A 276 13.10 18.86 -17.13
C LYS A 276 14.40 19.61 -16.91
N ILE A 277 15.19 19.16 -15.94
CA ILE A 277 16.34 19.89 -15.41
C ILE A 277 17.57 18.97 -15.46
N SER A 278 18.70 19.51 -15.93
CA SER A 278 20.00 18.86 -15.89
C SER A 278 20.76 19.27 -14.63
N SER A 279 21.19 18.30 -13.84
CA SER A 279 21.95 18.51 -12.61
C SER A 279 23.44 18.66 -12.90
N LEU A 280 24.02 19.79 -12.51
CA LEU A 280 25.45 20.10 -12.66
C LEU A 280 26.24 19.83 -11.37
N THR A 281 27.56 19.95 -11.43
CA THR A 281 28.46 19.81 -10.27
C THR A 281 28.19 20.89 -9.22
N ASN A 282 27.87 22.11 -9.65
CA ASN A 282 27.53 23.21 -8.77
C ASN A 282 26.09 23.08 -8.27
N SER A 283 25.88 23.50 -7.02
CA SER A 283 24.57 23.44 -6.38
C SER A 283 23.59 24.41 -7.01
N GLN A 284 22.40 23.92 -7.36
CA GLN A 284 21.31 24.69 -7.95
C GLN A 284 20.09 24.66 -7.02
N ILE A 285 19.22 25.67 -7.15
CA ILE A 285 18.02 25.82 -6.31
C ILE A 285 16.75 25.66 -7.15
N LEU A 286 15.85 24.81 -6.68
CA LEU A 286 14.48 24.67 -7.17
C LEU A 286 13.53 25.24 -6.11
N THR A 287 12.71 26.23 -6.50
CA THR A 287 11.67 26.80 -5.65
C THR A 287 10.32 26.67 -6.34
N VAL A 288 9.31 26.21 -5.60
CA VAL A 288 7.93 26.09 -6.10
C VAL A 288 6.99 26.54 -5.01
N SER A 289 6.01 27.38 -5.34
CA SER A 289 5.02 27.92 -4.38
C SER A 289 3.63 28.00 -4.99
N GLY A 290 2.60 27.95 -4.16
CA GLY A 290 1.20 28.14 -4.57
C GLY A 290 0.38 26.85 -4.69
N LYS A 291 -0.92 27.01 -4.90
CA LYS A 291 -1.83 25.87 -5.10
C LYS A 291 -1.68 25.30 -6.51
N LYS A 292 -0.75 24.36 -6.70
CA LYS A 292 -0.53 23.66 -7.98
C LYS A 292 0.11 22.30 -7.79
N ASN A 293 0.04 21.51 -8.86
CA ASN A 293 0.70 20.21 -8.97
C ASN A 293 1.81 20.32 -10.02
N CYS A 294 3.04 20.02 -9.63
CA CYS A 294 4.21 20.08 -10.51
C CYS A 294 5.01 18.80 -10.37
N ILE A 295 5.50 18.28 -11.49
CA ILE A 295 6.40 17.14 -11.58
C ILE A 295 7.70 17.63 -12.22
N TYR A 296 8.80 17.45 -11.50
CA TYR A 296 10.14 17.79 -11.95
C TYR A 296 10.96 16.53 -12.16
N GLN A 297 11.72 16.52 -13.24
CA GLN A 297 12.71 15.51 -13.59
C GLN A 297 14.09 16.14 -13.49
N ILE A 298 14.88 15.70 -12.51
CA ILE A 298 16.27 16.13 -12.33
C ILE A 298 17.18 14.98 -12.77
N SER A 299 17.94 15.20 -13.84
CA SER A 299 18.80 14.17 -14.44
C SER A 299 20.27 14.55 -14.31
N ALA A 300 21.12 13.61 -13.92
CA ALA A 300 22.57 13.73 -13.97
C ALA A 300 23.13 12.92 -15.17
N PRO A 301 24.38 13.16 -15.59
CA PRO A 301 25.07 12.30 -16.54
C PRO A 301 25.01 10.81 -16.12
N PRO A 302 25.09 9.86 -17.08
CA PRO A 302 25.18 8.44 -16.76
C PRO A 302 26.23 8.14 -15.69
N GLU A 303 25.97 7.13 -14.87
CA GLU A 303 26.85 6.67 -13.77
C GLU A 303 27.06 7.67 -12.62
N SER A 304 26.50 8.88 -12.71
CA SER A 304 26.44 9.84 -11.60
C SER A 304 25.16 9.69 -10.79
N LYS A 305 25.11 10.29 -9.60
CA LYS A 305 23.90 10.40 -8.77
C LYS A 305 23.48 11.85 -8.64
N VAL A 306 22.27 12.05 -8.14
CA VAL A 306 21.73 13.36 -7.79
C VAL A 306 21.58 13.41 -6.28
N LYS A 307 22.23 14.39 -5.66
CA LYS A 307 22.01 14.75 -4.26
C LYS A 307 21.00 15.87 -4.20
N VAL A 308 19.93 15.66 -3.45
CA VAL A 308 18.85 16.59 -3.19
C VAL A 308 18.84 16.95 -1.71
N ILE A 309 18.73 18.23 -1.39
CA ILE A 309 18.59 18.72 -0.02
C ILE A 309 17.32 19.56 0.04
N ILE A 310 16.32 19.08 0.77
CA ILE A 310 15.13 19.83 1.10
C ILE A 310 15.53 20.87 2.15
N LEU A 311 15.72 22.12 1.72
CA LEU A 311 16.17 23.21 2.59
C LEU A 311 15.06 23.64 3.53
N ASN A 312 13.87 23.91 2.98
CA ASN A 312 12.67 24.17 3.75
C ASN A 312 11.41 23.81 2.96
N THR A 313 10.33 23.54 3.69
CA THR A 313 8.99 23.36 3.12
C THR A 313 7.94 24.06 3.98
N ASN A 314 6.86 24.47 3.33
CA ASN A 314 5.57 24.75 3.95
C ASN A 314 4.52 23.96 3.18
N LEU A 315 4.17 22.76 3.65
CA LEU A 315 3.27 21.84 2.93
C LEU A 315 2.03 21.54 3.76
N PRO A 316 0.97 20.97 3.16
CA PRO A 316 -0.18 20.48 3.91
C PRO A 316 0.26 19.54 5.03
N VAL A 317 -0.34 19.68 6.21
CA VAL A 317 -0.06 18.81 7.36
C VAL A 317 -0.98 17.60 7.28
N LYS A 318 -0.40 16.42 7.07
CA LYS A 318 -1.06 15.11 7.08
C LYS A 318 -0.13 14.12 7.76
N ASN A 319 -0.70 13.18 8.52
CA ASN A 319 0.03 12.11 9.17
C ASN A 319 -0.79 10.81 9.09
N PRO A 320 -0.31 9.76 8.40
CA PRO A 320 0.87 9.78 7.52
C PRO A 320 0.70 10.74 6.34
N CYS A 321 1.79 11.04 5.63
CA CYS A 321 1.79 11.89 4.44
C CYS A 321 1.42 11.06 3.20
N PRO A 322 0.21 11.22 2.66
CA PRO A 322 -0.26 10.37 1.59
C PRO A 322 0.33 10.77 0.23
N PRO A 323 0.26 9.88 -0.76
CA PRO A 323 0.60 10.23 -2.14
C PRO A 323 -0.26 11.39 -2.66
N ASN A 324 0.27 12.18 -3.59
CA ASN A 324 -0.37 13.37 -4.19
C ASN A 324 -0.72 14.50 -3.20
N VAL A 325 -0.12 14.51 -2.01
CA VAL A 325 -0.22 15.61 -1.05
C VAL A 325 1.19 15.99 -0.61
N GLY A 326 1.47 17.30 -0.56
CA GLY A 326 2.76 17.78 -0.11
C GLY A 326 3.85 17.55 -1.15
N LEU A 327 4.94 16.89 -0.76
CA LEU A 327 6.09 16.63 -1.60
C LEU A 327 6.36 15.13 -1.67
N GLU A 328 6.55 14.59 -2.87
CA GLU A 328 7.06 13.24 -3.06
C GLU A 328 8.38 13.29 -3.83
N VAL A 329 9.38 12.57 -3.33
CA VAL A 329 10.70 12.44 -3.98
C VAL A 329 10.96 10.97 -4.28
N LYS A 330 11.05 10.64 -5.56
CA LYS A 330 11.40 9.31 -6.06
C LYS A 330 12.87 9.32 -6.48
N PHE A 331 13.66 8.50 -5.80
CA PHE A 331 15.12 8.47 -5.91
C PHE A 331 15.70 7.04 -6.01
N SER A 332 14.83 6.02 -6.11
CA SER A 332 15.26 4.64 -6.40
C SER A 332 15.43 4.42 -7.89
N ASP A 333 16.38 3.56 -8.23
CA ASP A 333 16.57 2.94 -9.54
C ASP A 333 15.31 2.20 -10.03
N ASP A 334 14.54 1.57 -9.14
CA ASP A 334 13.22 1.03 -9.47
C ASP A 334 12.16 2.14 -9.48
N LYS A 335 11.72 2.49 -10.69
CA LYS A 335 10.74 3.55 -10.89
C LYS A 335 9.30 3.12 -10.55
N SER A 336 9.06 1.83 -10.26
CA SER A 336 7.72 1.32 -9.93
C SER A 336 7.30 1.47 -8.47
N ILE A 337 8.24 1.54 -7.52
CA ILE A 337 7.95 1.70 -6.08
C ILE A 337 7.47 3.13 -5.75
N SER A 338 6.95 3.40 -4.56
CA SER A 338 6.63 4.79 -4.17
C SER A 338 7.89 5.62 -3.88
N GLY A 339 7.80 6.94 -4.07
CA GLY A 339 8.79 7.87 -3.52
C GLY A 339 8.56 8.12 -2.02
N ALA A 340 9.55 8.72 -1.36
CA ALA A 340 9.37 9.24 0.00
C ALA A 340 8.47 10.48 -0.03
N THR A 341 7.50 10.52 0.88
CA THR A 341 6.50 11.60 0.99
C THR A 341 6.78 12.48 2.21
N PHE A 342 6.59 13.78 2.02
CA PHE A 342 6.87 14.80 3.01
C PHE A 342 5.70 15.79 3.10
N CYS A 343 5.20 15.96 4.33
CA CYS A 343 4.10 16.86 4.66
C CYS A 343 4.53 17.84 5.76
N GLY A 344 3.83 18.97 5.88
CA GLY A 344 4.15 20.02 6.85
C GLY A 344 5.49 20.72 6.60
N ILE A 345 6.13 21.14 7.69
CA ILE A 345 7.42 21.83 7.66
C ILE A 345 8.54 20.80 7.80
N LYS A 346 9.43 20.77 6.81
CA LYS A 346 10.67 19.98 6.79
C LYS A 346 11.84 20.91 6.53
N LYS A 347 12.98 20.60 7.13
CA LYS A 347 14.23 21.37 6.97
C LYS A 347 15.41 20.42 6.94
N ASN A 348 16.40 20.74 6.11
CA ASN A 348 17.69 20.06 6.01
C ASN A 348 17.60 18.53 5.82
N ILE A 349 16.64 18.06 5.01
CA ILE A 349 16.55 16.63 4.68
C ILE A 349 17.41 16.36 3.44
N THR A 350 18.39 15.46 3.58
CA THR A 350 19.29 15.08 2.49
C THR A 350 18.86 13.74 1.89
N ILE A 351 18.82 13.67 0.57
CA ILE A 351 18.45 12.51 -0.23
C ILE A 351 19.52 12.33 -1.31
N THR A 352 20.04 11.13 -1.49
CA THR A 352 20.93 10.79 -2.61
C THR A 352 20.28 9.69 -3.42
N SER A 353 20.17 9.88 -4.73
CA SER A 353 19.56 8.88 -5.61
C SER A 353 20.40 7.61 -5.75
N LEU A 354 19.72 6.52 -6.11
CA LEU A 354 20.36 5.24 -6.42
C LEU A 354 20.83 5.16 -7.88
N ASP A 355 20.29 6.00 -8.76
CA ASP A 355 20.71 6.18 -10.15
C ASP A 355 20.86 7.66 -10.51
N ASN A 356 20.97 7.98 -11.80
CA ASN A 356 21.17 9.34 -12.29
C ASN A 356 19.87 10.17 -12.40
N LEU A 357 18.75 9.70 -11.84
CA LEU A 357 17.45 10.36 -11.99
C LEU A 357 16.73 10.55 -10.64
N VAL A 358 16.28 11.79 -10.40
CA VAL A 358 15.33 12.09 -9.32
C VAL A 358 14.06 12.69 -9.91
N LEU A 359 12.92 12.17 -9.44
CA LEU A 359 11.62 12.68 -9.78
C LEU A 359 10.99 13.32 -8.54
N ILE A 360 10.52 14.55 -8.68
CA ILE A 360 9.94 15.32 -7.58
C ILE A 360 8.52 15.71 -7.95
N LYS A 361 7.54 15.36 -7.11
CA LYS A 361 6.16 15.83 -7.24
C LYS A 361 5.82 16.78 -6.12
N TYR A 362 5.56 18.03 -6.46
CA TYR A 362 4.98 19.03 -5.58
C TYR A 362 3.46 19.04 -5.77
N SER A 363 2.70 18.92 -4.67
CA SER A 363 1.24 18.97 -4.64
C SER A 363 0.79 19.94 -3.54
N GLY A 364 0.77 21.23 -3.89
CA GLY A 364 0.34 22.32 -3.00
C GLY A 364 -1.19 22.46 -2.98
N LEU A 365 -1.78 22.55 -1.78
CA LEU A 365 -3.23 22.68 -1.60
C LEU A 365 -3.66 24.11 -1.24
N LYS A 366 -2.72 24.95 -0.78
CA LYS A 366 -2.94 26.34 -0.37
C LYS A 366 -1.92 27.26 -1.05
N GLN A 367 -2.25 28.55 -1.19
CA GLN A 367 -1.35 29.52 -1.85
C GLN A 367 -0.03 29.75 -1.11
N ASN A 368 -0.05 29.64 0.22
CA ASN A 368 1.17 29.76 1.02
C ASN A 368 2.04 28.49 1.00
N ASN A 369 1.59 27.39 0.39
CA ASN A 369 2.41 26.19 0.32
C ASN A 369 3.62 26.44 -0.57
N ASN A 370 4.78 25.92 -0.17
CA ASN A 370 6.00 26.06 -0.95
C ASN A 370 7.06 25.01 -0.57
N ILE A 371 8.05 24.87 -1.45
CA ILE A 371 9.28 24.10 -1.22
C ILE A 371 10.47 24.92 -1.72
N LYS A 372 11.60 24.77 -1.02
CA LYS A 372 12.91 25.20 -1.49
C LYS A 372 13.87 24.02 -1.40
N ILE A 373 14.40 23.60 -2.54
CA ILE A 373 15.24 22.42 -2.68
C ILE A 373 16.57 22.83 -3.32
N SER A 374 17.67 22.33 -2.77
CA SER A 374 18.98 22.37 -3.41
C SER A 374 19.26 21.03 -4.08
N TYR A 375 19.85 21.04 -5.26
CA TYR A 375 20.25 19.80 -5.94
C TYR A 375 21.59 19.96 -6.65
N LYS A 376 22.34 18.86 -6.75
CA LYS A 376 23.59 18.78 -7.51
C LYS A 376 23.92 17.34 -7.90
N LYS A 377 24.80 17.21 -8.90
CA LYS A 377 25.44 15.96 -9.25
C LYS A 377 26.40 15.53 -8.13
N VAL A 378 26.43 14.25 -7.80
CA VAL A 378 27.42 13.64 -6.89
C VAL A 378 27.94 12.31 -7.41
#